data_AF-A0A238ZZ99-F1
#
_entry.id   AF-A0A238ZZ99-F1
#
_cell.length_a   1.000
_cell.length_b   1.000
_cell.length_c   1.000
_cell.angle_alpha   90.00
_cell.angle_beta   90.00
_cell.angle_gamma   90.00
#
_symmetry.space_group_name_H-M   'P 1'
#
loop_
_entity.id
_entity.type
_entity.pdbx_description
1 polymer ?
#
loop_
_entity_poly.entity_id
_entity_poly.type
_entity_poly.pdbx_seq_one_letter_code
_entity_poly.pdbx_strand_id
1 'polypeptide(L)'
;MDVRRLTSLDSLEALLQTDERERPGLILVGATTVPQTFALLPHIEELADLLPQFVFYALDLDDYRAPRRAQALNRLLQALHIDAPAQILLPSNCPPTTLHATRGEDIDKALKRLY
;
A
#
# COMPACT_ATOMS: atom_id res chain seq x y z
N MET A 1 11.90 0.62 -11.71
CA MET A 1 10.90 1.69 -11.50
C MET A 1 10.76 1.88 -10.01
N ASP A 2 10.74 3.13 -9.53
CA ASP A 2 10.70 3.40 -8.08
C ASP A 2 9.32 3.18 -7.45
N VAL A 3 9.33 2.74 -6.19
CA VAL A 3 8.16 2.73 -5.30
C VAL A 3 7.71 4.16 -5.02
N ARG A 4 6.45 4.47 -5.31
CA ARG A 4 5.89 5.83 -5.18
C ARG A 4 5.49 6.11 -3.73
N ARG A 5 6.04 7.16 -3.13
CA ARG A 5 5.66 7.56 -1.76
C ARG A 5 4.34 8.33 -1.75
N LEU A 6 3.41 7.91 -0.91
CA LEU A 6 2.11 8.57 -0.68
C LEU A 6 2.22 9.57 0.48
N THR A 7 2.45 10.83 0.14
CA THR A 7 2.60 11.92 1.11
C THR A 7 1.31 12.73 1.35
N SER A 8 0.27 12.49 0.54
CA SER A 8 -1.03 13.16 0.62
C SER A 8 -2.15 12.17 0.93
N LEU A 9 -3.01 12.53 1.88
CA LEU A 9 -4.25 11.79 2.17
C LEU A 9 -5.20 11.79 0.98
N ASP A 10 -5.28 12.89 0.24
CA ASP A 10 -6.19 13.00 -0.91
C ASP A 10 -5.80 11.99 -2.00
N SER A 11 -4.49 11.77 -2.20
CA SER A 11 -4.00 10.78 -3.15
C SER A 11 -4.26 9.34 -2.69
N LEU A 12 -4.15 9.08 -1.39
CA LEU A 12 -4.50 7.78 -0.81
C LEU A 12 -6.00 7.51 -0.94
N GLU A 13 -6.85 8.49 -0.61
CA GLU A 13 -8.29 8.38 -0.71
C GLU A 13 -8.74 8.15 -2.15
N ALA A 14 -8.21 8.92 -3.10
CA ALA A 14 -8.50 8.73 -4.52
C ALA A 14 -8.11 7.33 -5.00
N LEU A 15 -6.94 6.82 -4.58
CA LEU A 15 -6.49 5.47 -4.93
C LEU A 15 -7.37 4.37 -4.33
N LEU A 16 -8.03 4.61 -3.20
CA LEU A 16 -8.86 3.62 -2.52
C LEU A 16 -10.34 3.69 -2.93
N GLN A 17 -10.80 4.83 -3.43
CA GLN A 17 -12.19 5.03 -3.86
C GLN A 17 -12.45 4.70 -5.33
N THR A 18 -11.45 4.84 -6.20
CA THR A 18 -11.60 4.45 -7.61
C THR A 18 -11.43 2.94 -7.78
N ASP A 19 -12.18 2.31 -8.67
CA ASP A 19 -11.90 0.97 -9.18
C ASP A 19 -11.33 1.02 -10.62
N GLU A 20 -11.47 2.16 -11.30
CA GLU A 20 -10.90 2.44 -12.61
C GLU A 20 -9.40 2.72 -12.47
N ARG A 21 -8.57 1.73 -12.79
CA ARG A 21 -7.10 1.89 -12.84
C ARG A 21 -6.52 1.29 -14.10
N GLU A 22 -5.71 2.09 -14.79
CA GLU A 22 -4.98 1.64 -15.98
C GLU A 22 -4.04 0.45 -15.69
N ARG A 23 -3.49 0.37 -14.48
CA ARG A 23 -2.58 -0.70 -14.05
C ARG A 23 -2.90 -1.17 -12.64
N PRO A 24 -2.78 -2.48 -12.36
CA PRO A 24 -2.90 -2.99 -11.00
C PRO A 24 -1.72 -2.50 -10.15
N GLY A 25 -1.83 -2.62 -8.84
CA GLY A 25 -0.81 -2.13 -7.94
C GLY A 25 -0.91 -2.65 -6.51
N LEU A 26 0.00 -2.17 -5.68
CA LEU A 26 0.06 -2.49 -4.27
C LEU A 26 0.49 -1.25 -3.46
N ILE A 27 -0.17 -1.00 -2.33
CA ILE A 27 0.23 0.00 -1.35
C ILE A 27 0.77 -0.72 -0.11
N LEU A 28 2.01 -0.46 0.27
CA LEU A 28 2.51 -0.83 1.59
C LEU A 28 2.13 0.26 2.59
N VAL A 29 1.33 -0.08 3.59
CA VAL A 29 0.94 0.82 4.67
C VAL A 29 1.65 0.39 5.96
N GLY A 30 2.46 1.26 6.52
CA GLY A 30 3.11 0.99 7.80
C GLY A 30 4.10 2.07 8.18
N ALA A 31 4.67 1.97 9.36
CA ALA A 31 5.73 2.88 9.80
C ALA A 31 7.08 2.24 9.47
N THR A 32 8.05 3.02 8.98
CA THR A 32 9.42 2.52 8.76
C THR A 32 10.11 2.06 10.05
N THR A 33 9.61 2.50 11.19
CA THR A 33 9.99 2.03 12.53
C THR A 33 9.43 0.65 12.92
N VAL A 34 8.46 0.11 12.17
CA VAL A 34 7.88 -1.22 12.42
C VAL A 34 8.69 -2.30 11.69
N PRO A 35 9.19 -3.33 12.40
CA PRO A 35 10.06 -4.36 11.79
C PRO A 35 9.45 -5.06 10.58
N GLN A 36 8.14 -5.28 10.58
CA GLN A 36 7.44 -5.95 9.48
C GLN A 36 7.45 -5.10 8.21
N THR A 37 7.14 -3.80 8.31
CA THR A 37 7.17 -2.87 7.17
C THR A 37 8.60 -2.71 6.66
N PHE A 38 9.57 -2.57 7.57
CA PHE A 38 10.99 -2.47 7.22
C PHE A 38 11.50 -3.70 6.48
N ALA A 39 11.10 -4.90 6.89
CA ALA A 39 11.52 -6.14 6.23
C ALA A 39 10.89 -6.34 4.84
N LEU A 40 9.68 -5.83 4.62
CA LEU A 40 8.96 -5.98 3.35
C LEU A 40 9.31 -4.92 2.31
N LEU A 41 9.82 -3.76 2.73
CA LEU A 41 10.12 -2.65 1.83
C LEU A 41 11.15 -3.02 0.73
N PRO A 42 12.32 -3.64 1.04
CA PRO A 42 13.28 -4.03 0.01
C PRO A 42 12.70 -5.03 -0.99
N HIS A 43 11.86 -5.97 -0.52
CA HIS A 43 11.18 -6.94 -1.39
C HIS A 43 10.20 -6.25 -2.35
N ILE A 44 9.47 -5.25 -1.87
CA ILE A 44 8.55 -4.47 -2.71
C ILE A 44 9.29 -3.60 -3.72
N GLU A 45 10.44 -3.03 -3.34
CA GLU A 45 11.32 -2.31 -4.27
C GLU A 45 11.84 -3.24 -5.38
N GLU A 46 12.29 -4.44 -5.04
CA GLU A 46 12.70 -5.46 -6.03
C GLU A 46 11.54 -5.84 -6.96
N LEU A 47 10.32 -6.06 -6.42
CA LEU A 47 9.14 -6.35 -7.23
C LEU A 47 8.78 -5.19 -8.17
N ALA A 48 8.97 -3.93 -7.76
CA ALA A 48 8.70 -2.77 -8.59
C ALA A 48 9.62 -2.69 -9.81
N ASP A 49 10.85 -3.20 -9.70
CA ASP A 49 11.77 -3.36 -10.82
C ASP A 49 11.42 -4.54 -11.71
N LEU A 50 11.01 -5.67 -11.12
CA LEU A 50 10.69 -6.89 -11.85
C LEU A 50 9.33 -6.88 -12.55
N LEU A 51 8.38 -6.09 -12.02
CA LEU A 51 6.97 -6.09 -12.44
C LEU A 51 6.51 -4.68 -12.87
N PRO A 52 7.02 -4.13 -13.99
CA PRO A 52 6.69 -2.77 -14.45
C PRO A 52 5.22 -2.57 -14.86
N GLN A 53 4.49 -3.68 -15.07
CA GLN A 53 3.05 -3.67 -15.30
C GLN A 53 2.24 -3.35 -14.04
N PHE A 54 2.84 -3.44 -12.86
CA PHE A 54 2.23 -3.06 -11.59
C PHE A 54 2.74 -1.68 -11.13
N VAL A 55 1.95 -1.00 -10.32
CA VAL A 55 2.35 0.25 -9.64
C VAL A 55 2.46 0.02 -8.15
N PHE A 56 3.64 0.25 -7.60
CA PHE A 56 3.91 0.08 -6.17
C PHE A 56 3.94 1.42 -5.46
N TYR A 57 3.27 1.48 -4.31
CA TYR A 57 3.18 2.64 -3.45
C TYR A 57 3.64 2.31 -2.04
N ALA A 58 4.21 3.29 -1.35
CA ALA A 58 4.55 3.21 0.07
C ALA A 58 3.92 4.38 0.82
N LEU A 59 3.17 4.08 1.87
CA LEU A 59 2.59 5.03 2.81
C LEU A 59 3.30 4.86 4.16
N ASP A 60 4.20 5.79 4.48
CA ASP A 60 4.87 5.81 5.78
C ASP A 60 3.99 6.52 6.81
N LEU A 61 3.57 5.81 7.85
CA LEU A 61 2.79 6.40 8.94
C LEU A 61 3.60 7.41 9.76
N ASP A 62 4.94 7.31 9.76
CA ASP A 62 5.81 8.25 10.45
C ASP A 62 5.75 9.66 9.84
N ASP A 63 5.37 9.79 8.55
CA ASP A 63 5.16 11.09 7.90
C ASP A 63 3.92 11.83 8.42
N TYR A 64 3.02 11.13 9.13
CA TYR A 64 1.74 11.66 9.63
C TYR A 64 1.75 11.95 11.13
N ARG A 65 2.91 12.04 11.79
CA ARG A 65 3.07 12.30 13.23
C ARG A 65 2.37 13.56 13.77
N ALA A 66 2.05 14.54 12.92
CA ALA A 66 1.31 15.72 13.34
C ALA A 66 -0.12 15.34 13.79
N PRO A 67 -0.60 15.75 14.98
CA PRO A 67 -1.83 15.23 15.57
C PRO A 67 -3.06 15.29 14.66
N ARG A 68 -3.23 16.40 13.91
CA ARG A 68 -4.34 16.56 12.97
C ARG A 68 -4.27 15.60 11.79
N ARG A 69 -3.05 15.36 11.26
CA ARG A 69 -2.80 14.46 10.14
C ARG A 69 -2.92 13.00 10.56
N ALA A 70 -2.36 12.63 11.71
CA ALA A 70 -2.51 11.31 12.31
C ALA A 70 -3.99 10.94 12.52
N GLN A 71 -4.79 11.88 13.03
CA GLN A 71 -6.21 11.64 13.27
C GLN A 71 -7.00 11.45 11.97
N ALA A 72 -6.73 12.25 10.94
CA ALA A 72 -7.37 12.11 9.64
C ALA A 72 -7.00 10.77 8.97
N LEU A 73 -5.71 10.39 9.01
CA LEU A 73 -5.24 9.11 8.49
C LEU A 73 -5.89 7.93 9.23
N ASN A 74 -5.89 7.94 10.56
CA ASN A 74 -6.49 6.88 11.35
C ASN A 74 -7.99 6.73 11.06
N ARG A 75 -8.72 7.84 10.87
CA ARG A 75 -10.14 7.77 10.47
C ARG A 75 -10.32 7.11 9.11
N LEU A 76 -9.48 7.46 8.13
CA LEU A 76 -9.52 6.88 6.80
C LEU A 76 -9.22 5.37 6.84
N LEU A 77 -8.16 4.98 7.54
CA LEU A 77 -7.80 3.56 7.71
C LEU A 77 -8.90 2.78 8.45
N GLN A 78 -9.49 3.35 9.50
CA GLN A 78 -10.61 2.73 10.22
C GLN A 78 -11.86 2.59 9.36
N ALA A 79 -12.22 3.60 8.57
CA ALA A 79 -13.37 3.56 7.67
C ALA A 79 -13.23 2.45 6.62
N LEU A 80 -12.00 2.09 6.28
CA LEU A 80 -11.66 1.05 5.32
C LEU A 80 -11.29 -0.29 5.98
N HIS A 81 -11.41 -0.40 7.31
CA HIS A 81 -11.03 -1.57 8.10
C HIS A 81 -9.58 -2.05 7.84
N ILE A 82 -8.65 -1.10 7.74
CA ILE A 82 -7.23 -1.36 7.47
C ILE A 82 -6.43 -1.22 8.77
N ASP A 83 -5.95 -2.36 9.26
CA ASP A 83 -5.07 -2.41 10.44
C ASP A 83 -3.59 -2.42 10.02
N ALA A 84 -2.89 -1.31 10.22
CA ALA A 84 -1.47 -1.22 9.88
C ALA A 84 -0.57 -1.97 10.89
N PRO A 85 0.52 -2.61 10.45
CA PRO A 85 1.03 -2.66 9.07
C PRO A 85 0.20 -3.59 8.17
N ALA A 86 -0.04 -3.15 6.93
CA ALA A 86 -0.84 -3.87 5.94
C ALA A 86 -0.34 -3.60 4.52
N GLN A 87 -0.78 -4.43 3.58
CA GLN A 87 -0.63 -4.20 2.15
C GLN A 87 -2.02 -4.06 1.53
N ILE A 88 -2.21 -3.11 0.65
CA ILE A 88 -3.48 -2.93 -0.06
C ILE A 88 -3.25 -3.28 -1.52
N LEU A 89 -3.93 -4.31 -2.00
CA LEU A 89 -3.95 -4.67 -3.40
C LEU A 89 -4.89 -3.71 -4.14
N LEU A 90 -4.42 -3.20 -5.27
CA LEU A 90 -5.17 -2.31 -6.16
C LEU A 90 -5.40 -3.01 -7.50
N PRO A 91 -6.50 -3.75 -7.68
CA PRO A 91 -6.83 -4.36 -8.98
C PRO A 91 -7.22 -3.29 -10.01
N SER A 92 -7.15 -3.61 -11.30
CA SER A 92 -7.52 -2.67 -12.37
C SER A 92 -9.01 -2.43 -12.56
N ASN A 93 -9.87 -3.39 -12.18
CA ASN A 93 -11.33 -3.34 -12.37
C ASN A 93 -12.09 -3.91 -11.16
N CYS A 94 -11.46 -3.90 -9.98
CA CYS A 94 -12.08 -4.37 -8.75
C CYS A 94 -11.75 -3.41 -7.59
N PRO A 95 -12.57 -3.41 -6.54
CA PRO A 95 -12.27 -2.67 -5.32
C PRO A 95 -10.91 -3.07 -4.72
N PRO A 96 -10.20 -2.14 -4.05
CA PRO A 96 -9.02 -2.47 -3.26
C PRO A 96 -9.29 -3.60 -2.28
N THR A 97 -8.29 -4.44 -2.05
CA THR A 97 -8.36 -5.50 -1.03
C THR A 97 -7.19 -5.39 -0.08
N THR A 98 -7.46 -5.44 1.21
CA THR A 98 -6.42 -5.46 2.25
C THR A 98 -5.84 -6.85 2.39
N LEU A 99 -4.52 -6.92 2.49
CA LEU A 99 -3.70 -8.10 2.71
C LEU A 99 -2.83 -7.83 3.95
N HIS A 100 -2.71 -8.83 4.83
CA HIS A 100 -1.81 -8.79 5.98
C HIS A 100 -0.70 -9.82 5.79
N ALA A 101 0.15 -9.58 4.81
CA ALA A 101 1.32 -10.41 4.57
C ALA A 101 2.41 -10.08 5.59
N THR A 102 3.01 -11.14 6.13
CA THR A 102 4.20 -11.04 7.01
C THR A 102 5.47 -11.46 6.28
N ARG A 103 5.35 -11.99 5.06
CA ARG A 103 6.43 -12.48 4.20
C ARG A 103 6.23 -12.02 2.76
N GLY A 104 7.34 -11.77 2.04
CA GLY A 104 7.31 -11.38 0.63
C GLY A 104 6.60 -12.39 -0.28
N GLU A 105 6.73 -13.68 -0.01
CA GLU A 105 6.07 -14.75 -0.79
C GLU A 105 4.54 -14.62 -0.85
N ASP A 106 3.91 -14.12 0.22
CA ASP A 106 2.46 -13.92 0.26
C ASP A 106 2.05 -12.75 -0.63
N ILE A 107 2.91 -11.73 -0.73
CA ILE A 107 2.75 -10.61 -1.65
C ILE A 107 2.88 -11.11 -3.09
N ASP A 108 3.88 -11.94 -3.38
CA ASP A 108 4.10 -12.50 -4.73
C ASP A 108 2.89 -13.30 -5.20
N LYS A 109 2.34 -14.15 -4.31
CA LYS A 109 1.13 -14.93 -4.60
C LYS A 109 -0.07 -14.03 -4.84
N ALA A 110 -0.20 -12.94 -4.08
CA ALA A 110 -1.29 -12.00 -4.24
C ALA A 110 -1.19 -11.23 -5.57
N LEU A 111 -0.01 -10.75 -5.93
CA LEU A 111 0.22 -10.06 -7.21
C LEU A 111 -0.03 -10.98 -8.40
N LYS A 112 0.38 -12.25 -8.32
CA LYS A 112 0.08 -13.28 -9.33
C LYS A 112 -1.40 -13.58 -9.50
N ARG A 113 -2.27 -13.21 -8.55
CA ARG A 113 -3.73 -13.35 -8.69
C ARG A 113 -4.38 -12.15 -9.39
N LEU A 114 -3.67 -11.04 -9.50
CA LEU A 114 -4.12 -9.82 -10.18
C LEU A 114 -3.79 -9.82 -11.67
N TYR A 115 -3.01 -10.80 -12.14
CA TYR A 115 -2.57 -11.02 -13.51
C TYR A 115 -3.03 -12.41 -13.95
#